data_AF-A0A849W4C8-F1
#
_entry.id   AF-A0A849W4C8-F1
#
_cell.length_a   1.000
_cell.length_b   1.000
_cell.length_c   1.000
_cell.angle_alpha   90.00
_cell.angle_beta   90.00
_cell.angle_gamma   90.00
#
_symmetry.space_group_name_H-M   'P 1'
#
loop_
_entity.id
_entity.type
_entity.pdbx_description
1 polymer ?
#
loop_
_entity_poly.entity_id
_entity_poly.type
_entity_poly.pdbx_seq_one_letter_code
_entity_poly.pdbx_strand_id
1 'polypeptide(L)'
;MAQDGGIKPTLSVKIGNTTLEFDPVSCEGGTQCAIPWIGKYITAIYNYGVAVAGVLAVIMIMVGGFLWLVSAGNPNQISTAKDFITSALTGLLLALFSFIILQTVNPKLVELDDLSVSVGDEFDPALVRDYGGGAVDTGGEYTGALPTGTSQGETTTRASLDEHDIGINKAPCQYAGQTNCTNVGGLEGTTVDSLNSLADEYGGFTITGATEAGHHTSRPGYQADIRIGENAELDGYIQSHESITVQWGKDPSATMYRNVTLPNGRTATFVDESPVGGTRHWHVEFY
;
A
#
# COMPACT_ATOMS: atom_id res chain seq x y z
N MET A 1 -10.80 18.57 12.56
CA MET A 1 -10.71 19.82 11.77
C MET A 1 -10.36 19.42 10.34
N ALA A 2 -11.09 19.99 9.39
CA ALA A 2 -11.15 19.62 7.98
C ALA A 2 -9.78 19.53 7.31
N GLN A 3 -9.49 18.40 6.65
CA GLN A 3 -8.51 18.32 5.57
C GLN A 3 -9.28 18.50 4.27
N ASP A 4 -9.55 19.77 3.95
CA ASP A 4 -10.06 20.25 2.67
C ASP A 4 -8.94 20.08 1.62
N GLY A 5 -8.98 18.97 0.87
CA GLY A 5 -7.94 18.67 -0.12
C GLY A 5 -7.96 17.24 -0.66
N GLY A 6 -9.15 16.62 -0.78
CA GLY A 6 -9.26 15.25 -1.29
C GLY A 6 -8.60 15.10 -2.66
N ILE A 7 -7.80 14.03 -2.83
CA ILE A 7 -7.12 13.68 -4.07
C ILE A 7 -8.19 13.55 -5.17
N LYS A 8 -8.25 14.52 -6.07
CA LYS A 8 -9.11 14.48 -7.26
C LYS A 8 -8.22 14.36 -8.51
N PRO A 9 -8.47 13.40 -9.40
CA PRO A 9 -7.77 13.37 -10.67
C PRO A 9 -8.17 14.59 -11.50
N THR A 10 -7.18 15.31 -12.04
CA THR A 10 -7.42 16.35 -13.03
C THR A 10 -7.34 15.72 -14.41
N LEU A 11 -8.44 15.75 -15.16
CA LEU A 11 -8.41 15.28 -16.55
C LEU A 11 -7.74 16.32 -17.44
N SER A 12 -6.63 15.95 -18.06
CA SER A 12 -6.02 16.73 -19.14
C SER A 12 -6.76 16.57 -20.47
N VAL A 13 -7.60 15.53 -20.61
CA VAL A 13 -8.30 15.18 -21.85
C VAL A 13 -9.81 15.16 -21.60
N LYS A 14 -10.55 15.93 -22.41
CA LYS A 14 -12.02 15.93 -22.42
C LYS A 14 -12.53 14.67 -23.14
N ILE A 15 -13.39 13.90 -22.48
CA ILE A 15 -14.05 12.72 -23.07
C ILE A 15 -15.47 13.15 -23.46
N GLY A 16 -15.73 13.34 -24.76
CA GLY A 16 -17.02 13.82 -25.26
C GLY A 16 -17.30 15.30 -24.96
N ASN A 17 -18.56 15.62 -24.62
CA ASN A 17 -19.05 16.98 -24.33
C ASN A 17 -19.24 17.24 -22.81
N THR A 18 -18.98 16.25 -21.97
CA THR A 18 -19.21 16.36 -20.51
C THR A 18 -17.92 16.79 -19.83
N THR A 19 -17.95 17.94 -19.14
CA THR A 19 -16.98 18.25 -18.09
C THR A 19 -17.25 17.28 -16.95
N LEU A 20 -16.50 16.17 -16.90
CA LEU A 20 -16.60 15.23 -15.79
C LEU A 20 -16.05 15.92 -14.54
N GLU A 21 -16.96 16.35 -13.66
CA GLU A 21 -16.62 16.85 -12.35
C GLU A 21 -16.44 15.66 -11.42
N PHE A 22 -15.21 15.50 -10.91
CA PHE A 22 -14.88 14.46 -9.96
C PHE A 22 -15.02 15.01 -8.55
N ASP A 23 -15.91 14.39 -7.79
CA ASP A 23 -15.99 14.64 -6.36
C ASP A 23 -14.73 14.09 -5.68
N PRO A 24 -14.22 14.78 -4.65
CA PRO A 24 -13.09 14.30 -3.87
C PRO A 24 -13.45 12.99 -3.17
N VAL A 25 -12.43 12.17 -2.91
CA VAL A 25 -12.58 10.99 -2.04
C VAL A 25 -13.11 11.46 -0.68
N SER A 26 -14.23 10.90 -0.24
CA SER A 26 -14.84 11.20 1.05
C SER A 26 -14.72 9.97 1.95
N CYS A 27 -14.07 10.13 3.10
CA CYS A 27 -14.02 9.09 4.13
C CYS A 27 -14.93 9.50 5.29
N GLU A 28 -15.94 8.69 5.58
CA GLU A 28 -16.84 8.89 6.72
C GLU A 28 -16.38 8.00 7.88
N GLY A 29 -16.13 8.59 9.05
CA GLY A 29 -15.76 7.85 10.26
C GLY A 29 -14.37 7.18 10.24
N GLY A 30 -13.51 7.45 9.26
CA GLY A 30 -12.15 6.88 9.16
C GLY A 30 -12.08 5.43 8.65
N THR A 31 -13.21 4.73 8.62
CA THR A 31 -13.29 3.30 8.28
C THR A 31 -13.88 3.04 6.90
N GLN A 32 -14.66 3.97 6.34
CA GLN A 32 -15.29 3.82 5.03
C GLN A 32 -14.91 4.98 4.12
N CYS A 33 -14.12 4.70 3.09
CA CYS A 33 -13.73 5.67 2.07
C CYS A 33 -14.48 5.38 0.77
N ALA A 34 -15.25 6.36 0.29
CA ALA A 34 -15.91 6.31 -1.00
C ALA A 34 -15.04 6.98 -2.07
N ILE A 35 -14.78 6.26 -3.16
CA ILE A 35 -14.06 6.72 -4.34
C ILE A 35 -15.07 6.86 -5.49
N PRO A 36 -15.71 8.03 -5.68
CA PRO A 36 -16.81 8.22 -6.62
C PRO A 36 -16.35 8.37 -8.08
N TRP A 37 -15.10 8.76 -8.30
CA TRP A 37 -14.63 9.17 -9.63
C TRP A 37 -14.36 8.01 -10.58
N ILE A 38 -14.06 6.79 -10.08
CA ILE A 38 -13.74 5.64 -10.92
C ILE A 38 -14.97 5.13 -11.69
N GLY A 39 -16.11 5.02 -11.01
CA GLY A 39 -17.38 4.62 -11.64
C GLY A 39 -17.81 5.64 -12.69
N LYS A 40 -17.76 6.94 -12.33
CA LYS A 40 -18.06 8.04 -13.25
C LYS A 40 -17.18 8.03 -14.51
N TYR A 41 -15.88 7.73 -14.36
CA TYR A 41 -14.94 7.68 -15.47
C TYR A 41 -15.24 6.54 -16.47
N ILE A 42 -15.46 5.32 -15.97
CA ILE A 42 -15.73 4.14 -16.80
C ILE A 42 -17.05 4.32 -17.56
N THR A 43 -18.11 4.78 -16.88
CA THR A 43 -19.41 5.06 -17.49
C THR A 43 -19.30 6.13 -18.59
N ALA A 44 -18.48 7.16 -18.37
CA ALA A 44 -18.28 8.20 -19.38
C ALA A 44 -17.58 7.68 -20.65
N ILE A 45 -16.55 6.84 -20.51
CA ILE A 45 -15.87 6.20 -21.66
C ILE A 45 -16.82 5.26 -22.40
N TYR A 46 -17.58 4.45 -21.68
CA TYR A 46 -18.54 3.52 -22.28
C TYR A 46 -19.60 4.27 -23.10
N ASN A 47 -20.23 5.29 -22.52
CA ASN A 47 -21.23 6.12 -23.21
C ASN A 47 -20.64 6.83 -24.44
N TYR A 48 -19.41 7.32 -24.34
CA TYR A 48 -18.70 7.91 -25.48
C TYR A 48 -18.42 6.88 -26.58
N GLY A 49 -17.97 5.68 -26.21
CA GLY A 49 -17.71 4.58 -27.15
C GLY A 49 -18.98 4.14 -27.90
N VAL A 50 -20.11 4.00 -27.21
CA VAL A 50 -21.40 3.67 -27.82
C VAL A 50 -21.86 4.78 -28.76
N ALA A 51 -21.70 6.05 -28.39
CA ALA A 51 -22.05 7.18 -29.25
C ALA A 51 -21.23 7.17 -30.56
N VAL A 52 -19.91 6.93 -30.47
CA VAL A 52 -19.03 6.82 -31.64
C VAL A 52 -19.39 5.60 -32.50
N ALA A 53 -19.67 4.45 -31.88
CA ALA A 53 -20.09 3.24 -32.59
C ALA A 53 -21.40 3.46 -33.36
N GLY A 54 -22.36 4.19 -32.78
CA GLY A 54 -23.61 4.56 -33.44
C GLY A 54 -23.39 5.41 -34.70
N VAL A 55 -22.53 6.43 -34.62
CA VAL A 55 -22.18 7.26 -35.78
C VAL A 55 -21.50 6.44 -36.88
N LEU A 56 -20.55 5.57 -36.51
CA LEU A 56 -19.87 4.69 -37.45
C LEU A 56 -20.84 3.70 -38.12
N ALA A 57 -21.78 3.12 -37.36
CA ALA A 57 -22.79 2.22 -37.91
C ALA A 57 -23.66 2.92 -38.97
N VAL A 58 -24.08 4.17 -38.70
CA VAL A 58 -24.86 4.97 -39.65
C VAL A 58 -24.06 5.25 -40.94
N ILE A 59 -22.77 5.58 -40.83
CA ILE A 59 -21.89 5.80 -41.99
C ILE A 59 -21.78 4.52 -42.83
N MET A 60 -21.56 3.36 -42.20
CA MET A 60 -21.41 2.08 -42.91
C MET A 60 -22.71 1.66 -43.60
N ILE A 61 -23.87 1.91 -42.98
CA ILE A 61 -25.18 1.69 -43.61
C ILE A 61 -25.36 2.61 -44.82
N MET A 62 -24.96 3.88 -44.73
CA MET A 62 -25.00 4.80 -45.88
C MET A 62 -24.11 4.33 -47.03
N VAL A 63 -22.88 3.87 -46.75
CA VAL A 63 -21.96 3.34 -47.76
C VAL A 63 -22.51 2.08 -48.42
N GLY A 64 -23.02 1.13 -47.62
CA GLY A 64 -23.65 -0.08 -48.15
C GLY A 64 -24.91 0.22 -48.97
N GLY A 65 -25.74 1.16 -48.52
CA GLY A 65 -26.93 1.61 -49.25
C GLY A 65 -26.58 2.27 -50.59
N PHE A 66 -25.56 3.14 -50.61
CA PHE A 66 -25.09 3.76 -51.84
C PHE A 66 -24.52 2.72 -52.82
N LEU A 67 -23.68 1.79 -52.32
CA LEU A 67 -23.12 0.71 -53.12
C LEU A 67 -24.23 -0.16 -53.73
N TRP A 68 -25.29 -0.45 -52.97
CA TRP A 68 -26.42 -1.22 -53.47
C TRP A 68 -27.14 -0.53 -54.64
N LEU A 69 -27.37 0.79 -54.54
CA LEU A 69 -28.03 1.59 -55.58
C LEU A 69 -27.20 1.66 -56.88
N VAL A 70 -25.87 1.82 -56.76
CA VAL A 70 -24.97 1.96 -57.92
C VAL A 70 -24.60 0.62 -58.55
N SER A 71 -24.90 -0.50 -57.89
CA SER A 71 -24.52 -1.85 -58.34
C SER A 71 -25.14 -2.27 -59.69
N ALA A 72 -26.17 -1.59 -60.19
CA ALA A 72 -26.78 -1.82 -61.52
C ALA A 72 -27.08 -3.30 -61.86
N GLY A 73 -27.44 -4.11 -60.86
CA GLY A 73 -27.72 -5.54 -61.04
C GLY A 73 -26.51 -6.48 -60.98
N ASN A 74 -25.29 -5.98 -60.71
CA ASN A 74 -24.12 -6.83 -60.50
C ASN A 74 -24.24 -7.61 -59.18
N PRO A 75 -24.33 -8.95 -59.20
CA PRO A 75 -24.57 -9.76 -58.01
C PRO A 75 -23.43 -9.67 -56.98
N ASN A 76 -22.18 -9.46 -57.41
CA ASN A 76 -21.04 -9.36 -56.50
C ASN A 76 -21.12 -8.07 -55.68
N GLN A 77 -21.41 -6.94 -56.31
CA GLN A 77 -21.52 -5.65 -55.60
C GLN A 77 -22.75 -5.60 -54.69
N ILE A 78 -23.86 -6.24 -55.10
CA ILE A 78 -25.05 -6.39 -54.26
C ILE A 78 -24.72 -7.24 -53.01
N SER A 79 -23.93 -8.31 -53.15
CA SER A 79 -23.49 -9.11 -52.01
C SER A 79 -22.65 -8.27 -51.04
N THR A 80 -21.64 -7.56 -51.54
CA THR A 80 -20.78 -6.70 -50.72
C THR A 80 -21.56 -5.60 -50.01
N ALA A 81 -22.53 -4.97 -50.69
CA ALA A 81 -23.40 -3.97 -50.09
C ALA A 81 -24.24 -4.54 -48.94
N LYS A 82 -24.77 -5.75 -49.11
CA LYS A 82 -25.49 -6.46 -48.03
C LYS A 82 -24.56 -6.78 -46.87
N ASP A 83 -23.33 -7.23 -47.14
CA ASP A 83 -22.34 -7.55 -46.10
C ASP A 83 -21.99 -6.31 -45.26
N PHE A 84 -21.88 -5.13 -45.88
CA PHE A 84 -21.67 -3.88 -45.14
C PHE A 84 -22.86 -3.51 -44.24
N ILE A 85 -24.08 -3.69 -44.73
CA ILE A 85 -25.28 -3.39 -43.94
C ILE A 85 -25.45 -4.41 -42.81
N THR A 86 -25.26 -5.71 -43.06
CA THR A 86 -25.40 -6.75 -42.05
C THR A 86 -24.29 -6.66 -40.99
N SER A 87 -23.05 -6.36 -41.37
CA SER A 87 -21.95 -6.15 -40.43
C SER A 87 -22.18 -4.92 -39.54
N ALA A 88 -22.66 -3.81 -40.10
CA ALA A 88 -23.01 -2.62 -39.32
C ALA A 88 -24.16 -2.89 -38.33
N LEU A 89 -25.21 -3.58 -38.79
CA LEU A 89 -26.36 -3.94 -37.95
C LEU A 89 -25.99 -4.94 -36.86
N THR A 90 -25.19 -5.96 -37.17
CA THR A 90 -24.74 -6.95 -36.19
C THR A 90 -23.81 -6.32 -35.14
N GLY A 91 -22.92 -5.40 -35.52
CA GLY A 91 -22.11 -4.64 -34.57
C GLY A 91 -22.94 -3.76 -33.64
N LEU A 92 -23.92 -3.04 -34.18
CA LEU A 92 -24.85 -2.22 -33.39
C LEU A 92 -25.69 -3.09 -32.44
N LEU A 93 -26.22 -4.19 -32.95
CA LEU A 93 -27.02 -5.14 -32.19
C LEU A 93 -26.19 -5.79 -31.08
N LEU A 94 -24.93 -6.14 -31.33
CA LEU A 94 -24.01 -6.67 -30.33
C LEU A 94 -23.73 -5.64 -29.21
N ALA A 95 -23.56 -4.36 -29.55
CA ALA A 95 -23.41 -3.30 -28.55
C ALA A 95 -24.67 -3.14 -27.66
N LEU A 96 -25.86 -3.14 -28.28
CA LEU A 96 -27.15 -3.10 -27.57
C LEU A 96 -27.38 -4.33 -26.69
N PHE A 97 -27.11 -5.53 -27.21
CA PHE A 97 -27.24 -6.78 -26.44
C PHE A 97 -26.22 -6.85 -25.31
N SER A 98 -25.01 -6.34 -25.51
CA SER A 98 -24.02 -6.24 -24.44
C SER A 98 -24.59 -5.44 -23.26
N PHE A 99 -25.17 -4.26 -23.51
CA PHE A 99 -25.82 -3.47 -22.45
C PHE A 99 -26.96 -4.24 -21.75
N ILE A 100 -27.86 -4.86 -22.53
CA ILE A 100 -29.01 -5.60 -21.98
C ILE A 100 -28.56 -6.80 -21.14
N ILE A 101 -27.57 -7.55 -21.59
CA ILE A 101 -27.03 -8.71 -20.85
C ILE A 101 -26.38 -8.24 -19.55
N LEU A 102 -25.53 -7.20 -19.59
CA LEU A 102 -24.91 -6.65 -18.40
C LEU A 102 -25.97 -6.16 -17.40
N GLN A 103 -26.99 -5.42 -17.86
CA GLN A 103 -28.07 -4.92 -17.02
C GLN A 103 -28.95 -6.04 -16.42
N THR A 104 -29.19 -7.12 -17.17
CA THR A 104 -30.01 -8.25 -16.72
C THR A 104 -29.29 -9.11 -15.68
N VAL A 105 -27.98 -9.33 -15.84
CA VAL A 105 -27.19 -10.12 -14.90
C VAL A 105 -26.91 -9.33 -13.63
N ASN A 106 -26.46 -8.08 -13.76
CA ASN A 106 -26.26 -7.21 -12.62
C ASN A 106 -26.27 -5.73 -13.04
N PRO A 107 -27.31 -4.95 -12.69
CA PRO A 107 -27.37 -3.54 -13.06
C PRO A 107 -26.20 -2.72 -12.49
N LYS A 108 -25.55 -3.18 -11.40
CA LYS A 108 -24.37 -2.54 -10.80
C LYS A 108 -23.10 -2.59 -11.66
N LEU A 109 -23.10 -3.36 -12.74
CA LEU A 109 -21.99 -3.40 -13.70
C LEU A 109 -22.11 -2.29 -14.77
N VAL A 110 -23.28 -1.65 -14.84
CA VAL A 110 -23.60 -0.60 -15.80
C VAL A 110 -23.79 0.74 -15.07
N GLU A 111 -24.47 0.70 -13.93
CA GLU A 111 -24.55 1.78 -12.96
C GLU A 111 -23.50 1.50 -11.88
N LEU A 112 -22.26 1.89 -12.16
CA LEU A 112 -21.15 1.74 -11.23
C LEU A 112 -21.37 2.67 -10.04
N ASP A 113 -21.76 2.08 -8.90
CA ASP A 113 -21.79 2.75 -7.60
C ASP A 113 -20.39 3.24 -7.19
N ASP A 114 -20.35 4.22 -6.29
CA ASP A 114 -19.09 4.70 -5.71
C ASP A 114 -18.33 3.53 -5.08
N LEU A 115 -17.04 3.41 -5.39
CA LEU A 115 -16.22 2.34 -4.84
C LEU A 115 -15.99 2.61 -3.35
N SER A 116 -16.72 1.92 -2.49
CA SER A 116 -16.53 1.98 -1.05
C SER A 116 -15.46 0.97 -0.63
N VAL A 117 -14.31 1.51 -0.22
CA VAL A 117 -13.27 0.73 0.45
C VAL A 117 -13.54 0.84 1.94
N SER A 118 -13.94 -0.28 2.55
CA SER A 118 -13.86 -0.41 4.00
C SER A 118 -12.38 -0.59 4.32
N VAL A 119 -11.75 0.45 4.85
CA VAL A 119 -10.48 0.29 5.53
C VAL A 119 -10.84 -0.48 6.79
N GLY A 120 -10.52 -1.78 6.79
CA GLY A 120 -10.89 -2.68 7.87
C GLY A 120 -10.19 -2.25 9.15
N ASP A 121 -10.87 -1.47 9.97
CA ASP A 121 -10.64 -1.49 11.42
C ASP A 121 -11.46 -2.66 11.97
N GLU A 122 -10.91 -3.86 11.82
CA GLU A 122 -11.20 -4.90 12.80
C GLU A 122 -9.87 -5.45 13.32
N PHE A 123 -9.17 -4.57 14.03
CA PHE A 123 -8.50 -5.04 15.23
C PHE A 123 -9.60 -5.58 16.13
N ASP A 124 -9.75 -6.90 16.21
CA ASP A 124 -10.59 -7.53 17.22
C ASP A 124 -10.03 -7.12 18.60
N PRO A 125 -10.71 -6.28 19.39
CA PRO A 125 -10.23 -5.90 20.72
C PRO A 125 -10.21 -7.11 21.68
N ALA A 126 -10.80 -8.25 21.32
CA ALA A 126 -10.67 -9.51 22.04
C ALA A 126 -9.40 -10.31 21.64
N LEU A 127 -8.76 -10.00 20.50
CA LEU A 127 -7.42 -10.50 20.15
C LEU A 127 -6.30 -9.52 20.52
N VAL A 128 -6.64 -8.27 20.86
CA VAL A 128 -5.78 -7.46 21.74
C VAL A 128 -5.84 -8.11 23.12
N ARG A 129 -5.00 -9.12 23.32
CA ARG A 129 -4.63 -9.51 24.67
C ARG A 129 -4.09 -8.27 25.34
N ASP A 130 -4.79 -7.87 26.38
CA ASP A 130 -4.32 -7.07 27.49
C ASP A 130 -2.85 -7.38 27.81
N TYR A 131 -1.94 -6.70 27.12
CA TYR A 131 -0.61 -6.43 27.60
C TYR A 131 -0.60 -4.95 27.95
N GLY A 132 -1.17 -4.66 29.13
CA GLY A 132 -0.82 -3.53 29.96
C GLY A 132 -0.79 -2.19 29.25
N GLY A 133 -1.93 -1.50 29.22
CA GLY A 133 -1.96 -0.06 28.97
C GLY A 133 -1.10 0.70 29.99
N GLY A 134 0.18 0.87 29.65
CA GLY A 134 1.10 1.81 30.23
C GLY A 134 1.35 2.91 29.20
N ALA A 135 0.67 4.04 29.38
CA ALA A 135 0.91 5.35 28.77
C ALA A 135 1.42 5.37 27.31
N VAL A 136 0.54 5.81 26.41
CA VAL A 136 0.93 6.34 25.08
C VAL A 136 1.90 7.49 25.32
N ASP A 137 3.17 7.21 25.05
CA ASP A 137 4.22 8.21 25.00
C ASP A 137 4.13 8.92 23.64
N THR A 138 3.48 10.07 23.64
CA THR A 138 3.49 10.99 22.51
C THR A 138 4.80 11.78 22.49
N GLY A 139 5.91 11.11 22.15
CA GLY A 139 7.13 11.66 21.55
C GLY A 139 7.63 13.00 22.09
N GLY A 140 7.56 13.20 23.42
CA GLY A 140 8.14 14.37 24.07
C GLY A 140 9.60 14.12 24.42
N GLU A 141 10.45 15.16 24.39
CA GLU A 141 11.82 15.07 24.90
C GLU A 141 11.77 14.89 26.43
N TYR A 142 12.01 13.66 26.92
CA TYR A 142 11.96 13.35 28.35
C TYR A 142 13.24 13.79 29.05
N THR A 143 13.15 14.83 29.90
CA THR A 143 14.18 15.14 30.90
C THR A 143 13.67 14.67 32.27
N GLY A 144 13.83 13.38 32.59
CA GLY A 144 13.38 12.79 33.85
C GLY A 144 13.56 11.27 33.94
N ALA A 145 13.28 10.69 35.12
CA ALA A 145 13.23 9.24 35.30
C ALA A 145 12.13 8.63 34.40
N LEU A 146 12.41 7.47 33.79
CA LEU A 146 11.47 6.77 32.91
C LEU A 146 10.12 6.55 33.62
N PRO A 147 8.97 6.81 32.97
CA PRO A 147 7.67 6.62 33.61
C PRO A 147 7.49 5.15 34.00
N THR A 148 6.95 4.89 35.19
CA THR A 148 6.80 3.55 35.81
C THR A 148 6.08 2.50 34.93
N GLY A 149 5.39 2.92 33.86
CA GLY A 149 4.80 2.03 32.84
C GLY A 149 5.79 1.48 31.80
N THR A 150 6.86 2.22 31.48
CA THR A 150 7.94 1.77 30.58
C THR A 150 8.73 0.61 31.16
N SER A 151 8.88 0.53 32.49
CA SER A 151 9.53 -0.62 33.15
C SER A 151 8.71 -1.91 33.08
N GLN A 152 7.37 -1.80 33.03
CA GLN A 152 6.51 -2.97 32.89
C GLN A 152 6.52 -3.48 31.46
N GLY A 153 6.37 -2.58 30.47
CA GLY A 153 6.53 -2.90 29.04
C GLY A 153 7.92 -3.46 28.72
N GLU A 154 8.97 -2.90 29.31
CA GLU A 154 10.34 -3.40 29.14
C GLU A 154 10.48 -4.85 29.60
N THR A 155 9.96 -5.19 30.78
CA THR A 155 10.09 -6.55 31.32
C THR A 155 9.31 -7.56 30.49
N THR A 156 8.10 -7.20 30.06
CA THR A 156 7.25 -8.10 29.25
C THR A 156 7.79 -8.27 27.84
N THR A 157 8.24 -7.18 27.20
CA THR A 157 8.80 -7.25 25.85
C THR A 157 10.12 -8.01 25.85
N ARG A 158 10.98 -7.83 26.86
CA ARG A 158 12.19 -8.64 27.03
C ARG A 158 11.88 -10.13 27.15
N ALA A 159 10.89 -10.50 27.97
CA ALA A 159 10.51 -11.90 28.13
C ALA A 159 9.93 -12.48 26.84
N SER A 160 9.14 -11.71 26.09
CA SER A 160 8.60 -12.15 24.80
C SER A 160 9.69 -12.35 23.75
N LEU A 161 10.70 -11.49 23.72
CA LEU A 161 11.83 -11.61 22.79
C LEU A 161 12.73 -12.80 23.15
N ASP A 162 12.98 -13.01 24.44
CA ASP A 162 13.81 -14.13 24.95
C ASP A 162 13.20 -15.51 24.61
N GLU A 163 11.86 -15.63 24.55
CA GLU A 163 11.17 -16.86 24.14
C GLU A 163 11.51 -17.29 22.70
N HIS A 164 11.86 -16.32 21.85
CA HIS A 164 12.23 -16.53 20.45
C HIS A 164 13.76 -16.47 20.22
N ASP A 165 14.58 -16.63 21.26
CA ASP A 165 16.05 -16.56 21.19
C ASP A 165 16.57 -15.19 20.71
N ILE A 166 15.79 -14.13 20.95
CA ILE A 166 16.19 -12.76 20.64
C ILE A 166 16.86 -12.14 21.87
N GLY A 167 18.18 -12.09 21.83
CA GLY A 167 19.00 -11.49 22.88
C GLY A 167 18.94 -9.97 22.87
N ILE A 168 19.13 -9.33 24.02
CA ILE A 168 19.32 -7.88 24.10
C ILE A 168 20.67 -7.61 24.76
N ASN A 169 21.53 -6.88 24.06
CA ASN A 169 22.94 -6.72 24.42
C ASN A 169 23.19 -6.05 25.78
N LYS A 170 22.24 -5.28 26.30
CA LYS A 170 22.41 -4.44 27.50
C LYS A 170 21.15 -4.44 28.36
N ALA A 171 21.36 -4.14 29.64
CA ALA A 171 20.30 -3.86 30.59
C ALA A 171 19.49 -2.62 30.20
N PRO A 172 18.23 -2.52 30.66
CA PRO A 172 17.39 -1.36 30.40
C PRO A 172 17.96 -0.07 31.01
N CYS A 173 17.71 1.04 30.32
CA CYS A 173 18.03 2.38 30.79
C CYS A 173 17.27 2.68 32.07
N GLN A 174 17.92 3.38 33.01
CA GLN A 174 17.34 3.76 34.29
C GLN A 174 16.77 5.20 34.25
N TYR A 175 17.25 6.02 33.32
CA TYR A 175 16.77 7.38 33.07
C TYR A 175 16.95 7.75 31.59
N ALA A 176 16.19 8.74 31.12
CA ALA A 176 16.25 9.21 29.75
C ALA A 176 17.63 9.82 29.42
N GLY A 177 18.15 9.55 28.21
CA GLY A 177 19.47 10.02 27.77
C GLY A 177 20.66 9.25 28.35
N GLN A 178 20.41 8.16 29.10
CA GLN A 178 21.48 7.27 29.53
C GLN A 178 22.14 6.60 28.31
N THR A 179 23.46 6.67 28.22
CA THR A 179 24.23 5.91 27.24
C THR A 179 24.55 4.50 27.76
N ASN A 180 24.81 3.56 26.86
CA ASN A 180 25.18 2.18 27.20
C ASN A 180 24.08 1.38 27.92
N CYS A 181 22.85 1.55 27.46
CA CYS A 181 21.70 0.70 27.77
C CYS A 181 20.93 0.45 26.47
N THR A 182 19.94 -0.44 26.52
CA THR A 182 19.06 -0.75 25.40
C THR A 182 17.65 -0.90 25.95
N ASN A 183 16.68 -0.18 25.39
CA ASN A 183 15.28 -0.28 25.81
C ASN A 183 14.46 -0.93 24.71
N VAL A 184 13.54 -1.82 25.07
CA VAL A 184 12.59 -2.46 24.15
C VAL A 184 11.13 -2.28 24.57
N GLY A 185 10.88 -1.74 25.75
CA GLY A 185 9.55 -1.60 26.34
C GLY A 185 8.63 -0.61 25.64
N GLY A 186 9.14 0.19 24.70
CA GLY A 186 8.35 1.07 23.85
C GLY A 186 8.12 0.52 22.44
N LEU A 187 8.51 -0.72 22.16
CA LEU A 187 8.25 -1.34 20.86
C LEU A 187 6.75 -1.61 20.70
N GLU A 188 6.22 -1.28 19.52
CA GLU A 188 4.86 -1.60 19.15
C GLU A 188 4.69 -3.12 19.04
N GLY A 189 3.53 -3.65 19.42
CA GLY A 189 3.27 -5.09 19.42
C GLY A 189 3.54 -5.73 18.05
N THR A 190 3.12 -5.05 16.98
CA THR A 190 3.38 -5.50 15.61
C THR A 190 4.88 -5.58 15.28
N THR A 191 5.69 -4.67 15.83
CA THR A 191 7.16 -4.67 15.66
C THR A 191 7.77 -5.86 16.40
N VAL A 192 7.30 -6.14 17.61
CA VAL A 192 7.69 -7.33 18.37
C VAL A 192 7.32 -8.61 17.60
N ASP A 193 6.12 -8.71 17.05
CA ASP A 193 5.69 -9.85 16.23
C ASP A 193 6.58 -10.03 14.99
N SER A 194 7.06 -8.92 14.42
CA SER A 194 7.94 -8.94 13.24
C SER A 194 9.33 -9.43 13.59
N LEU A 195 9.86 -9.00 14.74
CA LEU A 195 11.12 -9.48 15.28
C LEU A 195 11.04 -10.97 15.62
N ASN A 196 9.97 -11.41 16.30
CA ASN A 196 9.73 -12.81 16.61
C ASN A 196 9.64 -13.67 15.34
N SER A 197 8.92 -13.20 14.32
CA SER A 197 8.79 -13.92 13.05
C SER A 197 10.13 -14.08 12.31
N LEU A 198 11.02 -13.08 12.42
CA LEU A 198 12.37 -13.16 11.87
C LEU A 198 13.22 -14.19 12.62
N ALA A 199 13.11 -14.23 13.95
CA ALA A 199 13.87 -15.16 14.77
C ALA A 199 13.38 -16.60 14.60
N ASP A 200 12.07 -16.80 14.44
CA ASP A 200 11.48 -18.12 14.19
C ASP A 200 11.92 -18.71 12.84
N GLU A 201 12.06 -17.88 11.81
CA GLU A 201 12.45 -18.35 10.47
C GLU A 201 13.98 -18.47 10.31
N TYR A 202 14.73 -17.46 10.74
CA TYR A 202 16.17 -17.36 10.46
C TYR A 202 17.06 -17.63 11.68
N GLY A 203 16.48 -17.89 12.85
CA GLY A 203 17.18 -18.13 14.11
C GLY A 203 17.40 -16.86 14.95
N GLY A 204 17.77 -17.06 16.22
CA GLY A 204 18.00 -15.99 17.19
C GLY A 204 19.04 -14.95 16.77
N PHE A 205 18.88 -13.73 17.29
CA PHE A 205 19.78 -12.60 17.03
C PHE A 205 19.77 -11.62 18.20
N THR A 206 20.79 -10.74 18.26
CA THR A 206 20.86 -9.72 19.31
C THR A 206 20.34 -8.37 18.85
N ILE A 207 19.39 -7.79 19.59
CA ILE A 207 19.00 -6.38 19.52
C ILE A 207 20.03 -5.52 20.25
N THR A 208 20.57 -4.52 19.56
CA THR A 208 21.58 -3.60 20.09
C THR A 208 21.07 -2.23 20.49
N GLY A 209 19.87 -1.90 20.03
CA GLY A 209 19.16 -0.64 20.22
C GLY A 209 17.70 -0.76 19.78
N ALA A 210 16.78 0.01 20.37
CA ALA A 210 15.39 0.09 19.92
C ALA A 210 14.72 1.39 20.39
N THR A 211 14.22 1.45 21.62
CA THR A 211 13.44 2.60 22.12
C THR A 211 14.20 3.46 23.12
N GLU A 212 15.54 3.42 23.11
CA GLU A 212 16.36 4.33 23.90
C GLU A 212 16.50 5.72 23.26
N ALA A 213 16.79 6.71 24.12
CA ALA A 213 16.96 8.10 23.72
C ALA A 213 18.07 8.24 22.66
N GLY A 214 17.66 8.60 21.44
CA GLY A 214 18.53 8.67 20.26
C GLY A 214 17.99 7.87 19.06
N HIS A 215 17.12 6.89 19.29
CA HIS A 215 16.49 6.03 18.25
C HIS A 215 15.08 6.49 17.84
N HIS A 216 14.76 7.78 17.97
CA HIS A 216 13.41 8.31 17.70
C HIS A 216 13.46 9.45 16.67
N THR A 217 13.65 9.12 15.39
CA THR A 217 13.80 10.17 14.36
C THR A 217 12.53 10.40 13.54
N SER A 218 11.58 9.46 13.53
CA SER A 218 10.33 9.61 12.75
C SER A 218 9.15 8.77 13.22
N ARG A 219 9.37 7.52 13.69
CA ARG A 219 8.31 6.55 14.06
C ARG A 219 8.68 5.77 15.33
N PRO A 220 8.43 6.32 16.53
CA PRO A 220 8.76 5.64 17.78
C PRO A 220 8.06 4.28 17.86
N GLY A 221 8.77 3.26 18.34
CA GLY A 221 8.24 1.90 18.52
C GLY A 221 8.26 1.01 17.26
N TYR A 222 8.63 1.54 16.10
CA TYR A 222 8.74 0.81 14.83
C TYR A 222 10.19 0.60 14.37
N GLN A 223 11.16 0.91 15.22
CA GLN A 223 12.59 0.88 14.88
C GLN A 223 13.36 0.01 15.87
N ALA A 224 14.29 -0.79 15.36
CA ALA A 224 15.21 -1.59 16.17
C ALA A 224 16.55 -1.77 15.44
N ASP A 225 17.62 -1.88 16.22
CA ASP A 225 18.94 -2.21 15.72
C ASP A 225 19.25 -3.69 15.97
N ILE A 226 19.57 -4.42 14.90
CA ILE A 226 19.88 -5.85 14.94
C ILE A 226 21.37 -6.04 14.67
N ARG A 227 22.08 -6.80 15.52
CA ARG A 227 23.52 -7.02 15.37
C ARG A 227 23.86 -7.75 14.06
N ILE A 228 24.86 -7.22 13.34
CA ILE A 228 25.42 -7.86 12.14
C ILE A 228 26.52 -8.84 12.54
N GLY A 229 26.55 -10.00 11.90
CA GLY A 229 27.61 -10.99 11.96
C GLY A 229 27.41 -12.07 13.03
N GLU A 230 26.29 -12.03 13.75
CA GLU A 230 25.92 -13.05 14.74
C GLU A 230 25.07 -14.16 14.13
N ASN A 231 24.14 -13.80 13.25
CA ASN A 231 23.29 -14.74 12.53
C ASN A 231 23.58 -14.64 11.02
N ALA A 232 24.39 -15.57 10.53
CA ALA A 232 24.81 -15.60 9.13
C ALA A 232 23.66 -15.89 8.15
N GLU A 233 22.59 -16.55 8.60
CA GLU A 233 21.42 -16.86 7.80
C GLU A 233 20.55 -15.62 7.60
N LEU A 234 20.23 -14.92 8.70
CA LEU A 234 19.53 -13.63 8.66
C LEU A 234 20.32 -12.58 7.88
N ASP A 235 21.63 -12.47 8.12
CA ASP A 235 22.48 -11.53 7.39
C ASP A 235 22.53 -11.84 5.90
N GLY A 236 22.60 -13.13 5.53
CA GLY A 236 22.58 -13.58 4.15
C GLY A 236 21.25 -13.27 3.48
N TYR A 237 20.14 -13.50 4.19
CA TYR A 237 18.79 -13.19 3.73
C TYR A 237 18.60 -11.69 3.48
N ILE A 238 18.97 -10.82 4.43
CA ILE A 238 18.92 -9.37 4.28
C ILE A 238 19.77 -8.93 3.08
N GLN A 239 21.01 -9.43 2.98
CA GLN A 239 21.94 -9.07 1.90
C GLN A 239 21.53 -9.61 0.52
N SER A 240 20.68 -10.64 0.45
CA SER A 240 20.17 -11.17 -0.81
C SER A 240 19.18 -10.24 -1.52
N HIS A 241 18.56 -9.31 -0.78
CA HIS A 241 17.62 -8.33 -1.34
C HIS A 241 18.36 -7.19 -2.06
N GLU A 242 17.73 -6.65 -3.11
CA GLU A 242 18.29 -5.53 -3.88
C GLU A 242 18.59 -4.34 -2.96
N SER A 243 19.83 -3.85 -3.02
CA SER A 243 20.23 -2.65 -2.28
C SER A 243 20.00 -1.41 -3.11
N ILE A 244 19.28 -0.45 -2.54
CA ILE A 244 19.21 0.90 -3.08
C ILE A 244 20.32 1.71 -2.42
N THR A 245 21.23 2.24 -3.24
CA THR A 245 22.30 3.12 -2.77
C THR A 245 21.86 4.56 -2.92
N VAL A 246 21.80 5.29 -1.82
CA VAL A 246 21.49 6.73 -1.80
C VAL A 246 22.68 7.48 -1.19
N GLN A 247 23.20 8.45 -1.94
CA GLN A 247 24.20 9.38 -1.44
C GLN A 247 23.47 10.54 -0.77
N TRP A 248 23.63 10.69 0.54
CA TRP A 248 23.11 11.80 1.30
C TRP A 248 24.21 12.84 1.55
N GLY A 249 24.17 13.95 0.81
CA GLY A 249 24.95 15.15 1.14
C GLY A 249 26.48 14.95 1.18
N LYS A 250 27.14 15.66 2.10
CA LYS A 250 28.61 15.81 2.14
C LYS A 250 29.37 14.58 2.68
N ASP A 251 28.67 13.50 3.04
CA ASP A 251 29.28 12.24 3.45
C ASP A 251 29.49 11.32 2.23
N PRO A 252 30.72 10.87 1.96
CA PRO A 252 31.02 10.03 0.80
C PRO A 252 30.61 8.56 0.98
N SER A 253 30.13 8.17 2.17
CA SER A 253 29.59 6.83 2.42
C SER A 253 28.15 6.76 1.91
N ALA A 254 27.96 6.03 0.82
CA ALA A 254 26.62 5.77 0.31
C ALA A 254 25.89 4.82 1.25
N THR A 255 24.75 5.25 1.80
CA THR A 255 23.92 4.42 2.67
C THR A 255 23.16 3.41 1.82
N MET A 256 23.29 2.12 2.14
CA MET A 256 22.60 1.04 1.44
C MET A 256 21.33 0.69 2.19
N TYR A 257 20.19 0.86 1.52
CA TYR A 257 18.88 0.47 2.03
C TYR A 257 18.45 -0.83 1.36
N ARG A 258 17.83 -1.73 2.12
CA ARG A 258 17.26 -2.97 1.61
C ARG A 258 15.83 -3.10 2.10
N ASN A 259 14.89 -3.17 1.17
CA ASN A 259 13.50 -3.46 1.49
C ASN A 259 13.33 -4.98 1.48
N VAL A 260 12.83 -5.51 2.58
CA VAL A 260 12.71 -6.94 2.84
C VAL A 260 11.26 -7.25 3.19
N THR A 261 10.71 -8.29 2.59
CA THR A 261 9.39 -8.81 2.96
C THR A 261 9.56 -9.86 4.03
N LEU A 262 9.04 -9.60 5.22
CA LEU A 262 9.19 -10.45 6.39
C LEU A 262 8.34 -11.74 6.30
N PRO A 263 8.68 -12.77 7.10
CA PRO A 263 7.92 -14.03 7.18
C PRO A 263 6.42 -13.85 7.44
N ASN A 264 6.08 -12.86 8.27
CA ASN A 264 4.71 -12.50 8.62
C ASN A 264 3.96 -11.69 7.52
N GLY A 265 4.58 -11.49 6.35
CA GLY A 265 4.01 -10.75 5.22
C GLY A 265 4.12 -9.22 5.33
N ARG A 266 4.70 -8.70 6.41
CA ARG A 266 5.02 -7.26 6.55
C ARG A 266 6.28 -6.89 5.80
N THR A 267 6.58 -5.60 5.74
CA THR A 267 7.81 -5.10 5.12
C THR A 267 8.67 -4.40 6.14
N ALA A 268 9.99 -4.56 6.01
CA ALA A 268 10.96 -3.80 6.78
C ALA A 268 12.05 -3.23 5.88
N THR A 269 12.57 -2.09 6.27
CA THR A 269 13.72 -1.45 5.61
C THR A 269 14.94 -1.62 6.50
N PHE A 270 15.98 -2.26 5.97
CA PHE A 270 17.25 -2.48 6.65
C PHE A 270 18.31 -1.52 6.12
N VAL A 271 19.05 -0.91 7.02
CA VAL A 271 20.11 0.05 6.75
C VAL A 271 21.36 -0.33 7.51
N ASP A 272 22.51 -0.47 6.85
CA ASP A 272 23.78 -0.66 7.56
C ASP A 272 24.27 0.70 8.08
N GLU A 273 23.99 0.99 9.36
CA GLU A 273 24.45 2.20 10.06
C GLU A 273 25.67 1.94 10.94
N SER A 274 26.42 0.86 10.65
CA SER A 274 27.57 0.45 11.45
C SER A 274 28.59 1.60 11.63
N PRO A 275 28.86 2.05 12.88
CA PRO A 275 29.88 3.06 13.13
C PRO A 275 31.27 2.52 12.84
N VAL A 276 32.16 3.35 12.29
CA VAL A 276 33.54 2.99 11.97
C VAL A 276 34.27 2.58 13.25
N GLY A 277 34.57 1.27 13.39
CA GLY A 277 35.26 0.72 14.56
C GLY A 277 34.36 0.38 15.76
N GLY A 278 33.03 0.42 15.61
CA GLY A 278 32.07 0.02 16.65
C GLY A 278 31.30 -1.27 16.32
N THR A 279 30.31 -1.59 17.15
CA THR A 279 29.44 -2.76 16.95
C THR A 279 28.63 -2.58 15.68
N ARG A 280 28.79 -3.50 14.74
CA ARG A 280 28.04 -3.52 13.49
C ARG A 280 26.58 -3.89 13.75
N HIS A 281 25.66 -3.13 13.20
CA HIS A 281 24.24 -3.36 13.35
C HIS A 281 23.49 -2.89 12.11
N TRP A 282 22.38 -3.57 11.81
CA TRP A 282 21.35 -3.11 10.91
C TRP A 282 20.42 -2.20 11.70
N HIS A 283 20.24 -0.96 11.26
CA HIS A 283 19.10 -0.17 11.66
C HIS A 283 17.89 -0.62 10.84
N VAL A 284 16.80 -1.01 11.50
CA VAL A 284 15.62 -1.60 10.87
C VAL A 284 14.39 -0.79 11.20
N GLU A 285 13.63 -0.41 10.18
CA GLU A 285 12.32 0.22 10.32
C GLU A 285 11.22 -0.70 9.78
N PHE A 286 10.19 -0.96 10.60
CA PHE A 286 9.09 -1.88 10.30
C PHE A 286 7.83 -1.13 9.81
N TYR A 287 7.13 -1.72 8.83
CA TYR A 287 5.92 -1.16 8.22
C TYR A 287 4.74 -2.12 8.33
#